data_AF-A0A1B6CQP6-F1
#
_entry.id   AF-A0A1B6CQP6-F1
#
_cell.length_a   1.000
_cell.length_b   1.000
_cell.length_c   1.000
_cell.angle_alpha   90.00
_cell.angle_beta   90.00
_cell.angle_gamma   90.00
#
_symmetry.space_group_name_H-M   'P 1'
#
loop_
_entity.id
_entity.type
_entity.pdbx_description
1 polymer ?
#
loop_
_entity_poly.entity_id
_entity_poly.type
_entity_poly.pdbx_seq_one_letter_code
_entity_poly.pdbx_strand_id
1 'polypeptide(L)'
;MALVQFSLFFLFFLIVFNISHGLLHREHELIPGKTMSCCQYDPYKSQRNFPVIYCYKGSPKSLVKIWESAVLQMNISQDKYELYKGKTAREVLEEFESLRSYWSLNFLNWKSKDFKINPFNSTCFGIRTNEDYLITLNVIHLDYWRLIICVIGILIFYLAKELSGNSFFYYVGGISVGIFASFLVLVYIFSKMLPMQKPLILGVMITGWSLGIYLLQIVWGNLRMVAEMYPEFLMGYFAISGVSSFLVCYWKGPVTNPRSKNIIQWTIQGIGLALIFCSSNNQEAALSLDILLLIVYLTPISWVKRVLYYVWCQLI
;
A
#
# COMPACT_ATOMS: atom_id res chain seq x y z
N MET A 1 -55.45 27.64 6.46
CA MET A 1 -55.17 26.66 7.54
C MET A 1 -54.68 25.32 7.00
N ALA A 2 -55.36 24.68 6.04
CA ALA A 2 -54.98 23.35 5.52
C ALA A 2 -53.56 23.25 4.90
N LEU A 3 -53.09 24.29 4.19
CA LEU A 3 -51.75 24.30 3.57
C LEU A 3 -50.59 24.29 4.58
N VAL A 4 -50.76 24.94 5.74
CA VAL A 4 -49.75 24.99 6.81
C VAL A 4 -49.67 23.64 7.54
N GLN A 5 -50.83 22.98 7.71
CA GLN A 5 -50.91 21.66 8.34
C GLN A 5 -50.27 20.57 7.47
N PHE A 6 -50.40 20.67 6.15
CA PHE A 6 -49.78 19.74 5.21
C PHE A 6 -48.24 19.92 5.15
N SER A 7 -47.73 21.16 5.20
CA SER A 7 -46.27 21.39 5.21
C SER A 7 -45.61 20.94 6.52
N LEU A 8 -46.28 21.11 7.66
CA LEU A 8 -45.83 20.61 8.96
C LEU A 8 -45.79 19.08 9.01
N PHE A 9 -46.78 18.40 8.42
CA PHE A 9 -46.79 16.94 8.34
C PHE A 9 -45.69 16.41 7.41
N PHE A 10 -45.43 17.08 6.28
CA PHE A 10 -44.34 16.71 5.36
C PHE A 10 -42.97 16.94 5.99
N LEU A 11 -42.77 18.05 6.71
CA LEU A 11 -41.55 18.30 7.49
C LEU A 11 -41.36 17.26 8.60
N PHE A 12 -42.42 16.93 9.34
CA PHE A 12 -42.37 15.87 10.36
C PHE A 12 -42.04 14.51 9.74
N PHE A 13 -42.62 14.16 8.59
CA PHE A 13 -42.32 12.92 7.89
C PHE A 13 -40.87 12.88 7.38
N LEU A 14 -40.36 13.99 6.81
CA LEU A 14 -38.95 14.09 6.41
C LEU A 14 -37.99 14.02 7.59
N ILE A 15 -38.35 14.61 8.74
CA ILE A 15 -37.56 14.56 9.97
C ILE A 15 -37.57 13.14 10.53
N VAL A 16 -38.74 12.50 10.65
CA VAL A 16 -38.87 11.12 11.14
C VAL A 16 -38.20 10.12 10.19
N PHE A 17 -38.30 10.32 8.88
CA PHE A 17 -37.63 9.48 7.88
C PHE A 17 -36.10 9.66 7.92
N ASN A 18 -35.59 10.89 8.10
CA ASN A 18 -34.16 11.10 8.32
C ASN A 18 -33.68 10.52 9.66
N ILE A 19 -34.48 10.64 10.73
CA ILE A 19 -34.16 10.07 12.05
C ILE A 19 -34.18 8.54 12.00
N SER A 20 -35.12 7.92 11.30
CA SER A 20 -35.21 6.46 11.17
C SER A 20 -34.08 5.89 10.31
N HIS A 21 -33.70 6.56 9.22
CA HIS A 21 -32.52 6.18 8.43
C HIS A 21 -31.20 6.40 9.20
N GLY A 22 -31.11 7.45 10.02
CA GLY A 22 -29.94 7.73 10.87
C GLY A 22 -29.76 6.74 12.03
N LEU A 23 -30.84 6.13 12.51
CA LEU A 23 -30.81 5.14 13.60
C LEU A 23 -30.47 3.72 13.14
N LEU A 24 -30.61 3.39 11.86
CA LEU A 24 -30.42 2.03 11.35
C LEU A 24 -28.94 1.64 11.20
N HIS A 25 -28.03 2.61 11.08
CA HIS A 25 -26.60 2.37 10.91
C HIS A 25 -25.80 3.04 12.03
N ARG A 26 -25.81 2.40 13.21
CA ARG A 26 -24.96 2.84 14.32
C ARG A 26 -23.50 2.56 13.99
N GLU A 27 -22.75 3.62 13.70
CA GLU A 27 -21.30 3.57 13.54
C GLU A 27 -20.62 3.37 14.89
N HIS A 28 -19.62 2.48 14.93
CA HIS A 28 -18.77 2.30 16.11
C HIS A 28 -17.46 3.04 15.93
N GLU A 29 -17.13 3.90 16.89
CA GLU A 29 -15.85 4.58 16.89
C GLU A 29 -14.74 3.65 17.40
N LEU A 30 -13.75 3.39 16.56
CA LEU A 30 -12.57 2.60 16.92
C LEU A 30 -11.64 3.43 17.81
N ILE A 31 -11.50 3.01 19.05
CA ILE A 31 -10.57 3.62 20.01
C ILE A 31 -9.27 2.79 20.01
N PRO A 32 -8.10 3.40 19.84
CA PRO A 32 -6.82 2.71 19.92
C PRO A 32 -6.65 1.91 21.23
N GLY A 33 -6.21 0.66 21.13
CA GLY A 33 -5.98 -0.24 22.26
C GLY A 33 -7.25 -0.87 22.85
N LYS A 34 -8.45 -0.45 22.41
CA LYS A 34 -9.71 -1.03 22.87
C LYS A 34 -10.12 -2.17 21.95
N THR A 35 -10.35 -3.35 22.53
CA THR A 35 -10.96 -4.48 21.84
C THR A 35 -12.48 -4.37 21.90
N MET A 36 -13.14 -4.59 20.77
CA MET A 36 -14.60 -4.69 20.69
C MET A 36 -14.97 -6.10 20.25
N SER A 37 -16.00 -6.66 20.88
CA SER A 37 -16.56 -7.96 20.51
C SER A 37 -17.85 -7.77 19.72
N CYS A 38 -17.95 -8.43 18.58
CA CYS A 38 -19.19 -8.65 17.84
C CYS A 38 -19.36 -10.17 17.63
N CYS A 39 -20.53 -10.75 17.40
CA CYS A 39 -21.87 -10.20 17.20
C CYS A 39 -22.89 -10.94 18.08
N GLN A 40 -22.47 -11.31 19.29
CA GLN A 40 -23.20 -12.19 20.20
C GLN A 40 -24.49 -11.54 20.77
N TYR A 41 -24.58 -10.20 20.80
CA TYR A 41 -25.66 -9.45 21.42
C TYR A 41 -26.53 -8.68 20.40
N ASP A 42 -27.82 -8.52 20.69
CA ASP A 42 -28.74 -7.71 19.89
C ASP A 42 -28.30 -6.23 19.86
N PRO A 43 -28.46 -5.51 18.73
CA PRO A 43 -29.21 -5.89 17.52
C PRO A 43 -28.43 -6.69 16.47
N TYR A 44 -27.15 -7.02 16.70
CA TYR A 44 -26.30 -7.67 15.69
C TYR A 44 -26.71 -9.11 15.39
N LYS A 45 -27.28 -9.80 16.38
CA LYS A 45 -27.82 -11.15 16.22
C LYS A 45 -29.01 -11.19 15.26
N SER A 46 -29.86 -10.15 15.26
CA SER A 46 -31.03 -10.01 14.37
C SER A 46 -30.70 -9.35 13.02
N GLN A 47 -29.59 -8.63 12.90
CA GLN A 47 -29.17 -7.90 11.68
C GLN A 47 -27.99 -8.53 10.92
N ARG A 48 -27.84 -9.86 10.91
CA ARG A 48 -26.74 -10.57 10.19
C ARG A 48 -26.63 -10.27 8.68
N ASN A 49 -27.68 -9.72 8.08
CA ASN A 49 -27.70 -9.35 6.67
C ASN A 49 -27.00 -8.02 6.36
N PHE A 50 -26.70 -7.20 7.37
CA PHE A 50 -26.06 -5.89 7.19
C PHE A 50 -24.64 -5.89 7.77
N PRO A 51 -23.69 -5.14 7.16
CA PRO A 51 -22.35 -5.01 7.69
C PRO A 51 -22.33 -4.14 8.96
N VAL A 52 -21.52 -4.55 9.95
CA VAL A 52 -21.24 -3.72 11.13
C VAL A 52 -20.13 -2.75 10.77
N ILE A 53 -20.37 -1.46 10.97
CA ILE A 53 -19.48 -0.38 10.54
C ILE A 53 -18.62 0.11 11.71
N TYR A 54 -17.31 0.08 11.52
CA TYR A 54 -16.30 0.59 12.44
C TYR A 54 -15.53 1.74 11.80
N CYS A 55 -15.54 2.90 12.43
CA CYS A 55 -14.90 4.10 11.90
C CYS A 55 -13.77 4.57 12.83
N TYR A 56 -12.63 4.86 12.23
CA TYR A 56 -11.50 5.50 12.88
C TYR A 56 -11.35 6.91 12.32
N LYS A 57 -11.39 7.93 13.19
CA LYS A 57 -11.37 9.35 12.78
C LYS A 57 -9.98 9.86 12.34
N GLY A 58 -8.91 9.11 12.64
CA GLY A 58 -7.55 9.54 12.40
C GLY A 58 -6.96 10.38 13.55
N SER A 59 -5.64 10.33 13.70
CA SER A 59 -4.89 11.17 14.63
C SER A 59 -4.41 12.45 13.90
N PRO A 60 -4.21 13.58 14.59
CA PRO A 60 -3.69 14.78 13.95
C PRO A 60 -2.27 14.54 13.43
N LYS A 61 -2.02 14.98 12.19
CA LYS A 61 -0.69 14.91 11.56
C LYS A 61 0.30 15.79 12.34
N SER A 62 1.45 15.21 12.69
CA SER A 62 2.56 15.92 13.30
C SER A 62 3.88 15.31 12.84
N LEU A 63 4.97 16.09 12.88
CA LEU A 63 6.30 15.61 12.45
C LEU A 63 6.84 14.51 13.36
N VAL A 64 6.53 14.56 14.66
CA VAL A 64 6.94 13.53 15.65
C VAL A 64 6.31 12.17 15.34
N LYS A 65 5.14 12.16 14.70
CA LYS A 65 4.40 10.94 14.34
C LYS A 65 4.73 10.41 12.94
N ILE A 66 5.83 10.85 12.32
CA ILE A 66 6.17 10.46 10.93
C ILE A 66 6.23 8.92 10.73
N TRP A 67 6.65 8.13 11.71
CA TRP A 67 6.67 6.66 11.60
C TRP A 67 5.52 5.96 12.34
N GLU A 68 4.42 6.66 12.59
CA GLU A 68 3.21 6.07 13.18
C GLU A 68 2.49 5.17 12.16
N SER A 69 2.01 4.02 12.64
CA SER A 69 1.34 3.00 11.85
C SER A 69 0.13 2.49 12.63
N ALA A 70 -1.01 2.31 11.96
CA ALA A 70 -2.21 1.75 12.57
C ALA A 70 -2.52 0.39 11.94
N VAL A 71 -2.74 -0.62 12.79
CA VAL A 71 -3.09 -1.98 12.36
C VAL A 71 -4.39 -2.38 13.03
N LEU A 72 -5.36 -2.78 12.22
CA LEU A 72 -6.60 -3.38 12.68
C LEU A 72 -6.44 -4.89 12.68
N GLN A 73 -6.52 -5.46 13.86
CA GLN A 73 -6.41 -6.90 14.07
C GLN A 73 -7.81 -7.46 14.26
N MET A 74 -8.19 -8.39 13.40
CA MET A 74 -9.44 -9.12 13.49
C MET A 74 -9.16 -10.57 13.83
N ASN A 75 -9.64 -11.00 15.00
CA ASN A 75 -9.59 -12.39 15.40
C ASN A 75 -10.94 -13.04 15.11
N ILE A 76 -10.98 -13.89 14.08
CA ILE A 76 -12.14 -14.67 13.66
C ILE A 76 -11.76 -16.14 13.48
N SER A 77 -12.66 -17.03 13.88
CA SER A 77 -12.45 -18.48 13.89
C SER A 77 -12.44 -19.08 12.48
N GLN A 78 -13.33 -18.65 11.58
CA GLN A 78 -13.32 -19.01 10.17
C GLN A 78 -13.10 -17.79 9.26
N ASP A 79 -12.37 -17.96 8.16
CA ASP A 79 -12.08 -16.90 7.17
C ASP A 79 -13.30 -16.60 6.24
N LYS A 80 -14.53 -16.73 6.76
CA LYS A 80 -15.78 -16.47 6.07
C LYS A 80 -16.36 -15.10 6.47
N TYR A 81 -15.64 -14.05 6.09
CA TYR A 81 -16.12 -12.68 6.22
C TYR A 81 -16.04 -11.93 4.88
N GLU A 82 -16.92 -10.93 4.75
CA GLU A 82 -16.90 -9.90 3.71
C GLU A 82 -16.46 -8.58 4.37
N LEU A 83 -15.45 -7.93 3.81
CA LEU A 83 -14.92 -6.66 4.28
C LEU A 83 -15.13 -5.59 3.22
N TYR A 84 -15.69 -4.46 3.65
CA TYR A 84 -15.92 -3.26 2.86
C TYR A 84 -15.10 -2.11 3.44
N LYS A 85 -14.54 -1.23 2.61
CA LYS A 85 -13.61 -0.17 3.06
C LYS A 85 -13.95 1.16 2.41
N GLY A 86 -14.28 2.15 3.23
CA GLY A 86 -14.56 3.52 2.80
C GLY A 86 -13.87 4.55 3.67
N LYS A 87 -13.89 5.82 3.26
CA LYS A 87 -13.47 6.96 4.09
C LYS A 87 -14.55 7.37 5.09
N THR A 88 -15.81 7.07 4.76
CA THR A 88 -16.99 7.37 5.58
C THR A 88 -17.92 6.16 5.67
N ALA A 89 -18.80 6.13 6.68
CA ALA A 89 -19.79 5.08 6.84
C ALA A 89 -20.76 4.99 5.64
N ARG A 90 -21.04 6.12 4.98
CA ARG A 90 -21.87 6.18 3.77
C ARG A 90 -21.23 5.45 2.59
N GLU A 91 -19.96 5.74 2.32
CA GLU A 91 -19.21 5.06 1.25
C GLU A 91 -19.16 3.54 1.46
N VAL A 92 -18.99 3.10 2.71
CA VAL A 92 -19.02 1.67 3.07
C VAL A 92 -20.38 1.03 2.74
N LEU A 93 -21.47 1.75 3.01
CA LEU A 93 -22.82 1.26 2.74
C LEU A 93 -23.14 1.23 1.24
N GLU A 94 -22.72 2.25 0.50
CA GLU A 94 -22.84 2.28 -0.97
C GLU A 94 -22.05 1.15 -1.63
N GLU A 95 -20.84 0.86 -1.12
CA GLU A 95 -20.03 -0.27 -1.58
C GLU A 95 -20.72 -1.61 -1.27
N PHE A 96 -21.32 -1.75 -0.09
CA PHE A 96 -22.12 -2.93 0.28
C PHE A 96 -23.33 -3.13 -0.64
N GLU A 97 -24.08 -2.08 -0.95
CA GLU A 97 -25.26 -2.15 -1.83
C GLU A 97 -24.89 -2.43 -3.29
N SER A 98 -23.83 -1.80 -3.79
CA SER A 98 -23.35 -2.02 -5.16
C SER A 98 -22.83 -3.45 -5.35
N LEU A 99 -22.04 -3.97 -4.41
CA LEU A 99 -21.55 -5.36 -4.45
C LEU A 99 -22.66 -6.40 -4.28
N ARG A 100 -23.81 -6.05 -3.71
CA ARG A 100 -24.99 -6.92 -3.66
C ARG A 100 -25.70 -7.03 -5.02
N SER A 101 -25.61 -6.01 -5.87
CA SER A 101 -26.29 -5.93 -7.16
C SER A 101 -25.46 -6.50 -8.32
N TYR A 102 -24.13 -6.48 -8.21
CA TYR A 102 -23.21 -7.11 -9.17
C TYR A 102 -22.80 -8.51 -8.72
N TRP A 103 -22.90 -9.49 -9.62
CA TRP A 103 -22.42 -10.86 -9.39
C TRP A 103 -20.94 -10.81 -8.98
N SER A 104 -20.62 -11.21 -7.76
CA SER A 104 -19.35 -10.93 -7.10
C SER A 104 -18.18 -11.64 -7.79
N LEU A 105 -17.41 -10.94 -8.61
CA LEU A 105 -16.09 -11.37 -9.06
C LEU A 105 -15.01 -10.86 -8.09
N ASN A 106 -15.17 -11.11 -6.78
CA ASN A 106 -14.13 -10.86 -5.78
C ASN A 106 -13.06 -11.97 -5.85
N PHE A 107 -12.39 -12.08 -6.99
CA PHE A 107 -11.29 -13.04 -7.21
C PHE A 107 -9.95 -12.56 -6.62
N LEU A 108 -9.90 -11.35 -6.06
CA LEU A 108 -8.64 -10.66 -5.71
C LEU A 108 -8.53 -10.19 -4.26
N ASN A 109 -9.46 -10.56 -3.37
CA ASN A 109 -9.36 -10.20 -1.97
C ASN A 109 -8.64 -11.30 -1.19
N TRP A 110 -7.31 -11.15 -1.08
CA TRP A 110 -6.53 -11.88 -0.09
C TRP A 110 -7.08 -11.56 1.30
N LYS A 111 -7.65 -12.57 1.97
CA LYS A 111 -8.19 -12.42 3.32
C LYS A 111 -7.04 -12.39 4.32
N SER A 112 -6.67 -11.20 4.76
CA SER A 112 -5.69 -11.00 5.84
C SER A 112 -6.41 -10.78 7.16
N LYS A 113 -5.89 -11.32 8.26
CA LYS A 113 -6.41 -11.06 9.62
C LYS A 113 -5.95 -9.71 10.15
N ASP A 114 -4.85 -9.19 9.59
CA ASP A 114 -4.27 -7.90 9.90
C ASP A 114 -4.43 -6.93 8.73
N PHE A 115 -5.06 -5.79 8.99
CA PHE A 115 -5.26 -4.74 8.00
C PHE A 115 -4.47 -3.50 8.40
N LYS A 116 -3.52 -3.09 7.54
CA LYS A 116 -2.77 -1.85 7.71
C LYS A 116 -3.64 -0.66 7.27
N ILE A 117 -3.72 0.34 8.15
CA ILE A 117 -4.55 1.53 7.98
C ILE A 117 -3.65 2.77 8.05
N ASN A 118 -4.05 3.82 7.34
CA ASN A 118 -3.42 5.12 7.52
C ASN A 118 -3.88 5.73 8.87
N PRO A 119 -2.96 5.99 9.84
CA PRO A 119 -3.31 6.50 11.15
C PRO A 119 -3.84 7.94 11.14
N PHE A 120 -3.65 8.70 10.07
CA PHE A 120 -3.98 10.14 10.01
C PHE A 120 -5.28 10.45 9.27
N ASN A 121 -5.74 9.54 8.41
CA ASN A 121 -6.93 9.75 7.61
C ASN A 121 -8.11 8.99 8.23
N SER A 122 -9.32 9.55 8.10
CA SER A 122 -10.52 8.85 8.49
C SER A 122 -10.74 7.63 7.61
N THR A 123 -10.97 6.48 8.24
CA THR A 123 -11.21 5.22 7.54
C THR A 123 -12.30 4.43 8.26
N CYS A 124 -13.24 3.90 7.50
CA CYS A 124 -14.34 3.10 7.98
C CYS A 124 -14.31 1.72 7.34
N PHE A 125 -14.65 0.70 8.12
CA PHE A 125 -14.69 -0.70 7.72
C PHE A 125 -16.08 -1.24 7.96
N GLY A 126 -16.68 -1.86 6.95
CA GLY A 126 -17.90 -2.64 7.09
C GLY A 126 -17.54 -4.12 7.14
N ILE A 127 -17.94 -4.82 8.20
CA ILE A 127 -17.67 -6.26 8.35
C ILE A 127 -18.99 -6.99 8.38
N ARG A 128 -19.15 -7.93 7.45
CA ARG A 128 -20.29 -8.86 7.44
C ARG A 128 -19.79 -10.27 7.66
N THR A 129 -20.29 -10.88 8.73
CA THR A 129 -19.97 -12.25 9.11
C THR A 129 -21.11 -12.86 9.92
N ASN A 130 -21.20 -14.19 9.88
CA ASN A 130 -22.13 -14.98 10.69
C ASN A 130 -21.51 -15.46 12.01
N GLU A 131 -20.20 -15.26 12.18
CA GLU A 131 -19.43 -15.69 13.33
C GLU A 131 -19.09 -14.52 14.24
N ASP A 132 -18.85 -14.83 15.50
CA ASP A 132 -18.32 -13.87 16.45
C ASP A 132 -16.84 -13.59 16.17
N TYR A 133 -16.44 -12.33 16.31
CA TYR A 133 -15.09 -11.86 16.10
C TYR A 133 -14.73 -10.77 17.11
N LEU A 134 -13.42 -10.68 17.37
CA LEU A 134 -12.83 -9.61 18.15
C LEU A 134 -12.08 -8.68 17.23
N ILE A 135 -12.35 -7.39 17.34
CA ILE A 135 -11.68 -6.35 16.57
C ILE A 135 -10.90 -5.44 17.51
N THR A 136 -9.62 -5.23 17.22
CA THR A 136 -8.75 -4.36 18.01
C THR A 136 -7.98 -3.45 17.08
N LEU A 137 -8.03 -2.14 17.35
CA LEU A 137 -7.19 -1.16 16.66
C LEU A 137 -5.91 -0.96 17.46
N ASN A 138 -4.77 -1.41 16.92
CA ASN A 138 -3.46 -1.17 17.52
C ASN A 138 -2.76 -0.01 16.79
N VAL A 139 -2.42 1.05 17.52
CA VAL A 139 -1.65 2.19 16.99
C VAL A 139 -0.22 2.08 17.50
N ILE A 140 0.70 1.85 16.58
CA ILE A 140 2.12 1.74 16.84
C ILE A 140 2.73 3.11 16.57
N HIS A 141 3.16 3.81 17.62
CA HIS A 141 3.71 5.16 17.51
C HIS A 141 5.05 5.20 16.75
N LEU A 142 5.86 4.16 16.87
CA LEU A 142 7.13 4.03 16.16
C LEU A 142 7.23 2.64 15.52
N ASP A 143 6.93 2.57 14.24
CA ASP A 143 7.07 1.36 13.45
C ASP A 143 8.54 1.19 13.01
N TYR A 144 9.26 0.30 13.69
CA TYR A 144 10.68 0.06 13.43
C TYR A 144 10.97 -0.34 11.98
N TRP A 145 10.05 -1.06 11.31
CA TRP A 145 10.24 -1.44 9.91
C TRP A 145 10.24 -0.22 8.98
N ARG A 146 9.34 0.73 9.22
CA ARG A 146 9.29 2.00 8.48
C ARG A 146 10.55 2.82 8.71
N LEU A 147 11.02 2.88 9.95
CA LEU A 147 12.27 3.56 10.28
C LEU A 147 13.47 2.92 9.57
N ILE A 148 13.58 1.59 9.57
CA ILE A 148 14.65 0.87 8.86
C ILE A 148 14.61 1.19 7.35
N ILE A 149 13.43 1.16 6.72
CA ILE A 149 13.28 1.52 5.30
C ILE A 149 13.76 2.96 5.04
N CYS A 150 13.40 3.90 5.91
CA CYS A 150 13.85 5.29 5.82
C CYS A 150 15.38 5.40 5.92
N VAL A 151 16.00 4.72 6.89
CA VAL A 151 17.46 4.70 7.06
C VAL A 151 18.15 4.10 5.84
N ILE A 152 17.64 2.98 5.31
CA ILE A 152 18.16 2.36 4.08
C ILE A 152 18.04 3.34 2.90
N GLY A 153 16.92 4.04 2.75
CA GLY A 153 16.73 5.05 1.70
C GLY A 153 17.76 6.18 1.78
N ILE A 154 18.03 6.70 2.99
CA ILE A 154 19.06 7.72 3.23
C ILE A 154 20.47 7.18 2.89
N LEU A 155 20.80 5.97 3.33
CA LEU A 155 22.08 5.33 3.04
C LEU A 155 22.29 5.15 1.53
N ILE A 156 21.28 4.65 0.82
CA ILE A 156 21.29 4.49 -0.64
C ILE A 156 21.50 5.84 -1.34
N PHE A 157 20.82 6.90 -0.87
CA PHE A 157 20.94 8.23 -1.45
C PHE A 157 22.37 8.79 -1.37
N TYR A 158 23.03 8.67 -0.22
CA TYR A 158 24.42 9.13 -0.05
C TYR A 158 25.44 8.23 -0.74
N LEU A 159 25.25 6.91 -0.68
CA LEU A 159 26.17 5.96 -1.30
C LEU A 159 25.99 5.84 -2.82
N ALA A 160 24.97 6.48 -3.41
CA ALA A 160 24.64 6.38 -4.83
C ALA A 160 25.83 6.67 -5.78
N LYS A 161 26.72 7.59 -5.40
CA LYS A 161 27.92 7.92 -6.17
C LYS A 161 28.94 6.78 -6.15
N GLU A 162 29.18 6.18 -4.99
CA GLU A 162 30.07 5.03 -4.85
C GLU A 162 29.49 3.79 -5.53
N LEU A 163 28.18 3.55 -5.37
CA LEU A 163 27.47 2.43 -6.00
C LEU A 163 27.49 2.52 -7.53
N SER A 164 27.26 3.71 -8.11
CA SER A 164 27.22 3.86 -9.57
C SER A 164 28.58 3.61 -10.24
N GLY A 165 29.68 3.80 -9.51
CA GLY A 165 31.04 3.53 -9.98
C GLY A 165 31.51 2.10 -9.76
N ASN A 166 30.83 1.32 -8.90
CA ASN A 166 31.30 0.01 -8.48
C ASN A 166 30.90 -1.08 -9.48
N SER A 167 31.89 -1.83 -9.98
CA SER A 167 31.69 -2.96 -10.89
C SER A 167 30.80 -4.05 -10.31
N PHE A 168 30.88 -4.30 -8.99
CA PHE A 168 30.03 -5.29 -8.33
C PHE A 168 28.54 -4.91 -8.43
N PHE A 169 28.23 -3.63 -8.19
CA PHE A 169 26.87 -3.11 -8.32
C PHE A 169 26.34 -3.22 -9.75
N TYR A 170 27.21 -3.00 -10.75
CA TYR A 170 26.85 -3.18 -12.16
C TYR A 170 26.40 -4.62 -12.46
N TYR A 171 27.15 -5.63 -12.02
CA TYR A 171 26.80 -7.03 -12.28
C TYR A 171 25.55 -7.47 -11.51
N VAL A 172 25.45 -7.15 -10.21
CA VAL A 172 24.27 -7.53 -9.41
C VAL A 172 23.00 -6.82 -9.92
N GLY A 173 23.09 -5.52 -10.19
CA GLY A 173 22.00 -4.74 -10.78
C GLY A 173 21.60 -5.26 -12.16
N GLY A 174 22.56 -5.53 -13.04
CA GLY A 174 22.30 -6.08 -14.37
C GLY A 174 21.66 -7.46 -14.34
N ILE A 175 22.15 -8.37 -13.49
CA ILE A 175 21.58 -9.72 -13.33
C ILE A 175 20.16 -9.63 -12.79
N SER A 176 19.91 -8.84 -11.73
CA SER A 176 18.57 -8.69 -11.16
C SER A 176 17.57 -8.16 -12.18
N VAL A 177 17.91 -7.09 -12.91
CA VAL A 177 17.07 -6.54 -13.99
C VAL A 177 16.83 -7.59 -15.08
N GLY A 178 17.85 -8.37 -15.45
CA GLY A 178 17.73 -9.44 -16.44
C GLY A 178 16.82 -10.59 -16.01
N ILE A 179 16.88 -10.99 -14.74
CA ILE A 179 15.94 -11.96 -14.15
C ILE A 179 14.52 -11.41 -14.25
N PHE A 180 14.25 -10.20 -13.76
CA PHE A 180 12.90 -9.59 -13.86
C PHE A 180 12.41 -9.46 -15.30
N ALA A 181 13.29 -9.06 -16.24
CA ALA A 181 12.95 -8.96 -17.65
C ALA A 181 12.57 -10.33 -18.24
N SER A 182 13.34 -11.39 -17.91
CA SER A 182 13.03 -12.75 -18.35
C SER A 182 11.70 -13.26 -17.79
N PHE A 183 11.34 -12.88 -16.55
CA PHE A 183 10.04 -13.22 -15.96
C PHE A 183 8.89 -12.62 -16.78
N LEU A 184 9.00 -11.35 -17.18
CA LEU A 184 8.01 -10.69 -18.01
C LEU A 184 7.87 -11.36 -19.39
N VAL A 185 8.97 -11.83 -19.97
CA VAL A 185 8.95 -12.61 -21.22
C VAL A 185 8.23 -13.95 -21.03
N LEU A 186 8.48 -14.67 -19.93
CA LEU A 186 7.75 -15.91 -19.62
C LEU A 186 6.25 -15.66 -19.47
N VAL A 187 5.86 -14.63 -18.72
CA VAL A 187 4.46 -14.22 -18.56
C VAL A 187 3.82 -13.94 -19.92
N TYR A 188 4.52 -13.24 -20.80
CA TYR A 188 4.07 -12.98 -22.17
C TYR A 188 3.90 -14.29 -22.97
N ILE A 189 4.85 -15.23 -22.91
CA ILE A 189 4.74 -16.52 -23.61
C ILE A 189 3.54 -17.33 -23.08
N PHE A 190 3.38 -17.43 -21.76
CA PHE A 190 2.23 -18.12 -21.16
C PHE A 190 0.90 -17.50 -21.56
N SER A 191 0.82 -16.17 -21.62
CA SER A 191 -0.38 -15.47 -22.08
C SER A 191 -0.75 -15.82 -23.52
N LYS A 192 0.24 -16.15 -24.36
CA LYS A 192 0.06 -16.54 -25.76
C LYS A 192 -0.27 -18.04 -25.94
N MET A 193 0.20 -18.89 -25.03
CA MET A 193 -0.05 -20.35 -25.09
C MET A 193 -1.45 -20.74 -24.61
N LEU A 194 -2.11 -19.89 -23.83
CA LEU A 194 -3.52 -20.08 -23.50
C LEU A 194 -4.35 -19.93 -24.77
N PRO A 195 -5.17 -20.93 -25.17
CA PRO A 195 -6.02 -20.88 -26.36
C PRO A 195 -7.22 -19.96 -26.09
N MET A 196 -6.97 -18.67 -25.92
CA MET A 196 -8.00 -17.68 -25.71
C MET A 196 -8.46 -17.09 -27.03
N GLN A 197 -9.77 -16.86 -27.14
CA GLN A 197 -10.43 -16.41 -28.36
C GLN A 197 -9.80 -15.11 -28.90
N LYS A 198 -9.82 -14.91 -30.22
CA LYS A 198 -9.23 -13.76 -30.94
C LYS A 198 -9.49 -12.36 -30.31
N PRO A 199 -10.68 -12.02 -29.76
CA PRO A 199 -10.87 -10.73 -29.09
C PRO A 199 -10.11 -10.57 -27.76
N LEU A 200 -9.84 -11.67 -27.05
CA LEU A 200 -9.07 -11.67 -25.80
C LEU A 200 -7.58 -11.45 -26.07
N ILE A 201 -7.02 -12.04 -27.13
CA ILE A 201 -5.63 -11.82 -27.56
C ILE A 201 -5.41 -10.34 -27.96
N LEU A 202 -6.37 -9.72 -28.64
CA LEU A 202 -6.33 -8.29 -28.96
C LEU A 202 -6.43 -7.42 -27.68
N GLY A 203 -7.29 -7.82 -26.74
CA GLY A 203 -7.39 -7.20 -25.42
C GLY A 203 -6.07 -7.28 -24.64
N VAL A 204 -5.38 -8.42 -24.68
CA VAL A 204 -4.06 -8.62 -24.05
C VAL A 204 -2.97 -7.80 -24.73
N MET A 205 -3.01 -7.58 -26.04
CA MET A 205 -2.05 -6.69 -26.71
C MET A 205 -2.24 -5.22 -26.31
N ILE A 206 -3.49 -4.77 -26.13
CA ILE A 206 -3.80 -3.40 -25.69
C ILE A 206 -3.54 -3.22 -24.18
N THR A 207 -3.76 -4.27 -23.38
CA THR A 207 -3.65 -4.23 -21.91
C THR A 207 -2.41 -4.96 -21.38
N GLY A 208 -1.40 -5.23 -22.21
CA GLY A 208 -0.29 -6.15 -21.88
C GLY A 208 0.44 -5.82 -20.57
N TRP A 209 0.55 -4.53 -20.23
CA TRP A 209 1.09 -4.07 -18.95
C TRP A 209 0.17 -4.44 -17.77
N SER A 210 -1.14 -4.21 -17.90
CA SER A 210 -2.14 -4.55 -16.89
C SER A 210 -2.25 -6.06 -16.68
N LEU A 211 -2.17 -6.85 -17.76
CA LEU A 211 -2.12 -8.31 -17.64
C LEU A 211 -0.83 -8.78 -16.96
N GLY A 212 0.31 -8.19 -17.31
CA GLY A 212 1.59 -8.46 -16.65
C GLY A 212 1.52 -8.18 -15.15
N ILE A 213 0.98 -7.03 -14.75
CA ILE A 213 0.75 -6.67 -13.35
C ILE A 213 -0.22 -7.65 -12.68
N TYR A 214 -1.32 -8.01 -13.34
CA TYR A 214 -2.32 -8.92 -12.80
C TYR A 214 -1.74 -10.31 -12.52
N LEU A 215 -0.98 -10.87 -13.47
CA LEU A 215 -0.32 -12.17 -13.30
C LEU A 215 0.77 -12.10 -12.23
N LEU A 216 1.53 -11.00 -12.18
CA LEU A 216 2.51 -10.77 -11.12
C LEU A 216 1.83 -10.71 -9.75
N GLN A 217 0.66 -10.08 -9.63
CA GLN A 217 -0.12 -10.01 -8.40
C GLN A 217 -0.63 -11.39 -7.95
N ILE A 218 -1.09 -12.23 -8.88
CA ILE A 218 -1.50 -13.62 -8.58
C ILE A 218 -0.30 -14.42 -8.07
N VAL A 219 0.84 -14.33 -8.75
CA VAL A 219 2.07 -15.03 -8.34
C VAL A 219 2.51 -14.51 -6.98
N TRP A 220 2.52 -13.18 -6.77
CA TRP A 220 2.89 -12.53 -5.52
C TRP A 220 2.06 -13.02 -4.33
N GLY A 221 0.73 -13.10 -4.49
CA GLY A 221 -0.15 -13.65 -3.46
C GLY A 221 0.18 -15.10 -3.15
N ASN A 222 0.43 -15.92 -4.17
CA ASN A 222 0.63 -17.35 -4.00
C ASN A 222 2.11 -17.78 -3.94
N LEU A 223 3.05 -16.86 -3.70
CA LEU A 223 4.49 -17.14 -3.76
C LEU A 223 4.90 -18.32 -2.88
N ARG A 224 4.34 -18.41 -1.67
CA ARG A 224 4.62 -19.51 -0.75
C ARG A 224 4.20 -20.86 -1.33
N MET A 225 2.99 -20.92 -1.88
CA MET A 225 2.47 -22.13 -2.53
C MET A 225 3.31 -22.52 -3.74
N VAL A 226 3.69 -21.55 -4.59
CA VAL A 226 4.52 -21.78 -5.77
C VAL A 226 5.92 -22.27 -5.37
N ALA A 227 6.53 -21.67 -4.36
CA ALA A 227 7.87 -22.03 -3.89
C ALA A 227 7.92 -23.43 -3.25
N GLU A 228 6.87 -23.82 -2.53
CA GLU A 228 6.77 -25.15 -1.91
C GLU A 228 6.42 -26.24 -2.94
N MET A 229 5.57 -25.93 -3.92
CA MET A 229 5.07 -26.91 -4.90
C MET A 229 6.03 -27.14 -6.09
N TYR A 230 6.81 -26.12 -6.49
CA TYR A 230 7.70 -26.18 -7.66
C TYR A 230 9.12 -25.63 -7.39
N PRO A 231 9.85 -26.13 -6.37
CA PRO A 231 11.15 -25.60 -6.00
C PRO A 231 12.20 -25.79 -7.10
N GLU A 232 12.22 -26.96 -7.76
CA GLU A 232 13.20 -27.28 -8.81
C GLU A 232 13.06 -26.36 -10.04
N PHE A 233 11.82 -26.10 -10.46
CA PHE A 233 11.54 -25.20 -11.57
C PHE A 233 11.98 -23.76 -11.24
N LEU A 234 11.71 -23.30 -10.02
CA LEU A 234 12.08 -21.96 -9.57
C LEU A 234 13.62 -21.81 -9.53
N MET A 235 14.33 -22.81 -9.00
CA MET A 235 15.79 -22.83 -9.00
C MET A 235 16.37 -22.85 -10.42
N GLY A 236 15.84 -23.70 -11.30
CA GLY A 236 16.26 -23.75 -12.71
C GLY A 236 16.03 -22.44 -13.44
N TYR A 237 14.89 -21.79 -13.20
CA TYR A 237 14.58 -20.47 -13.73
C TYR A 237 15.59 -19.42 -13.29
N PHE A 238 15.83 -19.27 -11.97
CA PHE A 238 16.81 -18.31 -11.46
C PHE A 238 18.23 -18.60 -11.96
N ALA A 239 18.61 -19.88 -12.07
CA ALA A 239 19.91 -20.28 -12.59
C ALA A 239 20.09 -19.90 -14.07
N ILE A 240 19.16 -20.30 -14.95
CA ILE A 240 19.28 -20.06 -16.40
C ILE A 240 19.18 -18.57 -16.71
N SER A 241 18.19 -17.88 -16.13
CA SER A 241 17.99 -16.43 -16.31
C SER A 241 19.16 -15.63 -15.71
N GLY A 242 19.70 -16.07 -14.57
CA GLY A 242 20.85 -15.44 -13.90
C GLY A 242 22.13 -15.60 -14.70
N VAL A 243 22.45 -16.81 -15.17
CA VAL A 243 23.64 -17.09 -16.00
C VAL A 243 23.55 -16.36 -17.34
N SER A 244 22.40 -16.42 -18.03
CA SER A 244 22.23 -15.70 -19.30
C SER A 244 22.38 -14.18 -19.11
N SER A 245 21.79 -13.61 -18.06
CA SER A 245 21.95 -12.19 -17.74
C SER A 245 23.38 -11.84 -17.38
N PHE A 246 24.07 -12.68 -16.61
CA PHE A 246 25.48 -12.50 -16.27
C PHE A 246 26.35 -12.50 -17.53
N LEU A 247 26.16 -13.45 -18.45
CA LEU A 247 26.90 -13.52 -19.71
C LEU A 247 26.70 -12.24 -20.55
N VAL A 248 25.47 -11.74 -20.64
CA VAL A 248 25.17 -10.49 -21.35
C VAL A 248 25.87 -9.29 -20.69
N CYS A 249 25.79 -9.17 -19.36
CA CYS A 249 26.47 -8.11 -18.61
C CYS A 249 28.00 -8.21 -18.71
N TYR A 250 28.55 -9.42 -18.67
CA TYR A 250 29.97 -9.68 -18.82
C TYR A 250 30.47 -9.32 -20.21
N TRP A 251 29.73 -9.69 -21.26
CA TRP A 251 30.07 -9.37 -22.63
C TRP A 251 30.06 -7.86 -22.90
N LYS A 252 29.09 -7.13 -22.34
CA LYS A 252 28.99 -5.68 -22.51
C LYS A 252 30.01 -4.90 -21.65
N GLY A 253 30.35 -5.44 -20.49
CA GLY A 253 31.29 -4.84 -19.54
C GLY A 253 30.70 -3.67 -18.72
N PRO A 254 31.36 -3.27 -17.61
CA PRO A 254 30.90 -2.19 -16.75
C PRO A 254 30.85 -0.84 -17.46
N VAL A 255 29.94 0.02 -17.01
CA VAL A 255 29.75 1.37 -17.59
C VAL A 255 30.96 2.25 -17.32
N THR A 256 31.61 2.73 -18.38
CA THR A 256 32.79 3.62 -18.28
C THR A 256 32.43 5.09 -18.50
N ASN A 257 31.43 5.38 -19.33
CA ASN A 257 31.06 6.74 -19.71
C ASN A 257 30.54 7.55 -18.50
N PRO A 258 31.12 8.72 -18.18
CA PRO A 258 30.70 9.53 -17.03
C PRO A 258 29.23 9.96 -17.10
N ARG A 259 28.70 10.22 -18.31
CA ARG A 259 27.29 10.58 -18.48
C ARG A 259 26.34 9.46 -18.01
N SER A 260 26.67 8.22 -18.37
CA SER A 260 25.88 7.05 -17.99
C SER A 260 26.00 6.76 -16.48
N LYS A 261 27.18 6.96 -15.88
CA LYS A 261 27.36 6.87 -14.42
C LYS A 261 26.51 7.89 -13.67
N ASN A 262 26.43 9.13 -14.15
CA ASN A 262 25.58 10.16 -13.55
C ASN A 262 24.09 9.80 -13.61
N ILE A 263 23.62 9.25 -14.74
CA ILE A 263 22.23 8.78 -14.86
C ILE A 263 21.97 7.66 -13.84
N ILE A 264 22.86 6.67 -13.75
CA ILE A 264 22.74 5.58 -12.77
C ILE A 264 22.71 6.14 -11.34
N GLN A 265 23.61 7.07 -11.02
CA GLN A 265 23.61 7.76 -9.72
C GLN A 265 22.27 8.43 -9.43
N TRP A 266 21.73 9.24 -10.34
CA TRP A 266 20.44 9.90 -10.14
C TRP A 266 19.28 8.92 -9.99
N THR A 267 19.31 7.79 -10.71
CA THR A 267 18.29 6.75 -10.55
C THR A 267 18.36 6.10 -9.16
N ILE A 268 19.56 5.80 -8.65
CA ILE A 268 19.74 5.25 -7.30
C ILE A 268 19.31 6.27 -6.24
N GLN A 269 19.64 7.55 -6.42
CA GLN A 269 19.18 8.63 -5.55
C GLN A 269 17.65 8.76 -5.56
N GLY A 270 17.03 8.68 -6.74
CA GLY A 270 15.58 8.67 -6.89
C GLY A 270 14.92 7.48 -6.18
N ILE A 271 15.53 6.29 -6.27
CA ILE A 271 15.06 5.11 -5.52
C ILE A 271 15.19 5.34 -4.01
N GLY A 272 16.31 5.92 -3.54
CA GLY A 272 16.51 6.28 -2.13
C GLY A 272 15.42 7.20 -1.61
N LEU A 273 15.11 8.28 -2.34
CA LEU A 273 14.02 9.21 -2.00
C LEU A 273 12.65 8.52 -2.05
N ALA A 274 12.39 7.71 -3.07
CA ALA A 274 11.12 6.96 -3.16
C ALA A 274 10.92 6.01 -1.96
N LEU A 275 11.99 5.38 -1.47
CA LEU A 275 11.95 4.55 -0.26
C LEU A 275 11.65 5.38 0.99
N ILE A 276 12.26 6.55 1.14
CA ILE A 276 11.98 7.48 2.26
C ILE A 276 10.51 7.93 2.21
N PHE A 277 10.03 8.38 1.05
CA PHE A 277 8.64 8.77 0.85
C PHE A 277 7.65 7.65 1.18
N CYS A 278 7.90 6.43 0.68
CA CYS A 278 7.06 5.25 0.95
C CYS A 278 7.17 4.73 2.39
N SER A 279 8.18 5.15 3.16
CA SER A 279 8.36 4.68 4.53
C SER A 279 7.27 5.19 5.48
N SER A 280 6.66 6.34 5.20
CA SER A 280 5.70 6.99 6.10
C SER A 280 4.28 7.05 5.53
N ASN A 281 3.27 6.99 6.41
CA ASN A 281 1.89 7.31 6.05
C ASN A 281 1.62 8.82 6.01
N ASN A 282 2.46 9.62 6.66
CA ASN A 282 2.38 11.07 6.64
C ASN A 282 3.21 11.61 5.46
N GLN A 283 2.58 11.67 4.30
CA GLN A 283 3.23 12.07 3.04
C GLN A 283 3.88 13.46 3.14
N GLU A 284 3.26 14.41 3.84
CA GLU A 284 3.81 15.76 4.03
C GLU A 284 5.13 15.75 4.82
N ALA A 285 5.19 14.94 5.89
CA ALA A 285 6.39 14.83 6.71
C ALA A 285 7.50 14.09 5.96
N ALA A 286 7.18 13.05 5.19
CA ALA A 286 8.17 12.35 4.37
C ALA A 286 8.72 13.23 3.24
N LEU A 287 7.87 13.99 2.55
CA LEU A 287 8.29 14.96 1.52
C LEU A 287 9.18 16.06 2.11
N SER A 288 8.84 16.58 3.28
CA SER A 288 9.69 17.59 3.93
C SER A 288 11.06 17.02 4.32
N LEU A 289 11.13 15.76 4.74
CA LEU A 289 12.40 15.06 4.96
C LEU A 289 13.21 14.89 3.67
N ASP A 290 12.58 14.49 2.56
CA ASP A 290 13.23 14.37 1.25
C ASP A 290 13.76 15.71 0.75
N ILE A 291 12.96 16.77 0.87
CA ILE A 291 13.36 18.14 0.50
C ILE A 291 14.54 18.59 1.37
N LEU A 292 14.47 18.36 2.69
CA LEU A 292 15.57 18.69 3.60
C LEU A 292 16.84 17.95 3.20
N LEU A 293 16.75 16.65 2.90
CA LEU A 293 17.88 15.83 2.47
C LEU A 293 18.50 16.36 1.17
N LEU A 294 17.66 16.74 0.19
CA LEU A 294 18.11 17.35 -1.06
C LEU A 294 18.80 18.69 -0.83
N ILE A 295 18.23 19.55 0.03
CA ILE A 295 18.86 20.84 0.38
C ILE A 295 20.23 20.60 1.00
N VAL A 296 20.32 19.72 2.01
CA VAL A 296 21.57 19.39 2.68
C VAL A 296 22.61 18.84 1.68
N TYR A 297 22.19 17.99 0.75
CA TYR A 297 23.06 17.41 -0.26
C TYR A 297 23.56 18.44 -1.30
N LEU A 298 22.71 19.39 -1.70
CA LEU A 298 23.07 20.44 -2.64
C LEU A 298 23.89 21.56 -2.00
N THR A 299 23.78 21.76 -0.68
CA THR A 299 24.56 22.79 0.01
C THR A 299 26.03 22.40 0.14
N PRO A 300 26.97 23.21 -0.38
CA PRO A 300 28.38 22.93 -0.19
C PRO A 300 28.77 23.09 1.29
N ILE A 301 29.58 22.17 1.80
CA ILE A 301 30.06 22.14 3.20
C ILE A 301 30.70 23.49 3.63
N SER A 302 31.28 24.23 2.68
CA SER A 302 31.86 25.55 2.90
C SER A 302 30.84 26.62 3.33
N TRP A 303 29.61 26.55 2.84
CA TRP A 303 28.53 27.47 3.23
C TRP A 303 28.00 27.15 4.61
N VAL A 304 27.84 25.87 4.93
CA VAL A 304 27.40 25.41 6.26
C VAL A 304 28.39 25.87 7.34
N LYS A 305 29.69 25.70 7.10
CA LYS A 305 30.74 26.20 8.01
C LYS A 305 30.71 27.72 8.18
N ARG A 306 30.45 28.46 7.10
CA ARG A 306 30.38 29.93 7.12
C ARG A 306 29.16 30.43 7.90
N VAL A 307 27.98 29.82 7.72
CA VAL A 307 26.76 30.16 8.47
C VAL A 307 26.90 29.82 9.95
N LEU A 308 27.43 28.63 10.29
CA LEU A 308 27.69 28.26 11.68
C LEU A 308 28.67 29.23 12.36
N TYR A 309 29.72 29.66 11.65
CA TYR A 309 30.64 30.68 12.15
C TYR A 309 29.94 32.02 12.42
N TYR A 310 29.08 32.49 11.50
CA TYR A 310 28.32 33.73 11.69
C TYR A 310 27.35 33.66 12.88
N VAL A 311 26.64 32.54 13.07
CA VAL A 311 25.73 32.35 14.20
C VAL A 311 26.50 32.27 15.51
N TRP A 312 27.66 31.62 15.54
CA TRP A 312 28.52 31.54 16.72
C TRP A 312 29.10 32.90 17.10
N CYS A 313 29.49 33.73 16.10
CA CYS A 313 29.91 35.12 16.32
C CYS A 313 28.78 36.08 16.73
N GLN A 314 27.50 35.75 16.52
CA GLN A 314 26.37 36.57 17.02
C GLN A 314 25.93 36.19 18.43
N LEU A 315 26.34 35.02 18.93
CA LEU A 315 26.01 34.49 20.26
C LEU A 315 27.09 34.79 21.32
N ILE A 316 28.25 35.30 20.91
CA ILE A 316 29.36 35.80 21.73
C ILE A 316 29.39 37.32 21.62
#